data_AF-A0A225E5U9-F1
#
_entry.id   AF-A0A225E5U9-F1
#
_cell.length_a   1.000
_cell.length_b   1.000
_cell.length_c   1.000
_cell.angle_alpha   90.00
_cell.angle_beta   90.00
_cell.angle_gamma   90.00
#
_symmetry.space_group_name_H-M   'P 1'
#
loop_
_entity.id
_entity.type
_entity.pdbx_description
1 polymer ?
#
loop_
_entity_poly.entity_id
_entity_poly.type
_entity_poly.pdbx_seq_one_letter_code
_entity_poly.pdbx_strand_id
1 'polypeptide(L)'
;MGSFLLAALAANLFTLDVRVRDAVEGGPVVLDAMLTYHGDGFAYLRQPDQPRFIDPLVPPTWPAGAAKEYDRRTFSDRSTVRILETNEAIVERLDVHKLFFGAIPPGPAEFRFTARFDVWLDRSQTSIPVVVRRTVTVPIRSFTPAVRDELVEEIAEDIGRVCELKNSPPPVAFVNPIIISRSSTRGPEVERLVARLVNPRRPEFVPQALTLYKRLYPNVTRVPALREFILHDARGARALFKLEVRDLLENHQPGRAREVFSRWRERDLSPGSRDAPWWDTVGRDLVEKPGTDPGGNWVVPSSFERIARDTRPVHAMPDDLLDRLKRVDSVWERAFVYVTFGEVRLGRAWCDRFLADLRAAARPEPPETMARWLAQLDADDYLEREKASQTFVARLDVCRAYLEAAEQTARSPEVKWRIKELLKKPAAPFQEEFLGTIQRDNSPAAARVGMILSAGGTGPTVAERLKAIRRGREEAERERGPVREGRQPGVFGGSRGGRP
;
A
#
# COMPACT_ATOMS: atom_id res chain seq x y z
N MET A 1 -34.05 -17.89 37.49
CA MET A 1 -35.03 -18.09 36.40
C MET A 1 -35.56 -16.77 35.82
N GLY A 2 -35.82 -15.72 36.62
CA GLY A 2 -36.39 -14.46 36.11
C GLY A 2 -35.60 -13.75 34.99
N SER A 3 -34.26 -13.76 35.04
CA SER A 3 -33.42 -13.12 34.02
C SER A 3 -33.51 -13.77 32.64
N PHE A 4 -33.66 -15.10 32.57
CA PHE A 4 -33.80 -15.83 31.31
C PHE A 4 -35.14 -15.55 30.63
N LEU A 5 -36.23 -15.47 31.41
CA LEU A 5 -37.55 -15.11 30.88
C LEU A 5 -37.58 -13.67 30.36
N LEU A 6 -36.98 -12.73 31.09
CA LEU A 6 -36.83 -11.34 30.65
C LEU A 6 -36.02 -11.24 29.35
N ALA A 7 -34.89 -11.96 29.25
CA ALA A 7 -34.08 -11.99 28.04
C ALA A 7 -34.85 -12.57 26.83
N ALA A 8 -35.62 -13.64 27.03
CA ALA A 8 -36.44 -14.25 25.98
C ALA A 8 -37.59 -13.33 25.53
N LEU A 9 -38.26 -12.66 26.47
CA LEU A 9 -39.31 -11.68 26.16
C LEU A 9 -38.73 -10.47 25.41
N ALA A 10 -37.59 -9.95 25.87
CA ALA A 10 -36.90 -8.86 25.20
C ALA A 10 -36.45 -9.27 23.78
N ALA A 11 -35.96 -10.50 23.59
CA ALA A 11 -35.58 -11.01 22.27
C ALA A 11 -36.74 -11.06 21.28
N ASN A 12 -37.97 -11.35 21.74
CA ASN A 12 -39.16 -11.34 20.89
C ASN A 12 -39.57 -9.95 20.40
N LEU A 13 -39.02 -8.88 20.99
CA LEU A 13 -39.20 -7.51 20.50
C LEU A 13 -38.33 -7.19 19.30
N PHE A 14 -37.47 -8.11 18.86
CA PHE A 14 -36.55 -7.86 17.75
C PHE A 14 -36.68 -8.93 16.68
N THR A 15 -36.73 -8.50 15.43
CA THR A 15 -36.64 -9.38 14.26
C THR A 15 -35.33 -9.15 13.54
N LEU A 16 -34.63 -10.23 13.21
CA LEU A 16 -33.44 -10.20 12.35
C LEU A 16 -33.80 -10.73 10.96
N ASP A 17 -33.91 -9.83 9.97
CA ASP A 17 -34.04 -10.18 8.55
C ASP A 17 -32.66 -10.14 7.89
N VAL A 18 -32.40 -11.04 6.94
CA VAL A 18 -31.13 -11.06 6.20
C VAL A 18 -31.42 -11.28 4.73
N ARG A 19 -30.98 -10.33 3.90
CA ARG A 19 -31.21 -10.33 2.46
C ARG A 19 -29.91 -10.54 1.72
N VAL A 20 -29.95 -11.42 0.71
CA VAL A 20 -28.83 -11.64 -0.19
C VAL A 20 -28.75 -10.47 -1.14
N ARG A 21 -27.63 -9.76 -1.12
CA ARG A 21 -27.36 -8.67 -2.05
C ARG A 21 -26.60 -9.19 -3.27
N ASP A 22 -25.54 -9.96 -3.02
CA ASP A 22 -24.80 -10.67 -4.05
C ASP A 22 -24.20 -11.95 -3.47
N ALA A 23 -24.18 -13.02 -4.26
CA ALA A 23 -23.66 -14.32 -3.86
C ALA A 23 -23.25 -15.11 -5.10
N VAL A 24 -21.96 -15.11 -5.40
CA VAL A 24 -21.40 -15.75 -6.58
C VAL A 24 -20.26 -16.68 -6.19
N GLU A 25 -20.19 -17.83 -6.84
CA GLU A 25 -19.11 -18.81 -6.73
C GLU A 25 -17.75 -18.13 -6.84
N GLY A 26 -16.84 -18.41 -5.91
CA GLY A 26 -15.49 -17.79 -5.86
C GLY A 26 -15.45 -16.25 -5.80
N GLY A 27 -16.61 -15.58 -5.67
CA GLY A 27 -16.75 -14.12 -5.59
C GLY A 27 -17.04 -13.65 -4.16
N PRO A 28 -17.46 -12.39 -3.96
CA PRO A 28 -17.95 -11.95 -2.68
C PRO A 28 -19.36 -12.52 -2.40
N VAL A 29 -19.64 -12.81 -1.12
CA VAL A 29 -21.01 -13.02 -0.62
C VAL A 29 -21.32 -11.85 0.28
N VAL A 30 -22.20 -10.98 -0.21
CA VAL A 30 -22.59 -9.74 0.44
C VAL A 30 -24.05 -9.85 0.83
N LEU A 31 -24.32 -9.65 2.12
CA LEU A 31 -25.65 -9.73 2.71
C LEU A 31 -25.96 -8.41 3.41
N ASP A 32 -27.21 -7.97 3.35
CA ASP A 32 -27.70 -6.86 4.17
C ASP A 32 -28.54 -7.48 5.30
N ALA A 33 -28.06 -7.35 6.54
CA ALA A 33 -28.71 -7.86 7.74
C ALA A 33 -29.38 -6.72 8.50
N MET A 34 -30.66 -6.89 8.82
CA MET A 34 -31.53 -5.84 9.35
C MET A 34 -32.15 -6.29 10.67
N LEU A 35 -31.72 -5.67 11.77
CA LEU A 35 -32.35 -5.85 13.08
C LEU A 35 -33.43 -4.79 13.28
N THR A 36 -34.69 -5.20 13.37
CA THR A 36 -35.84 -4.31 13.57
C THR A 36 -36.39 -4.45 14.97
N TYR A 37 -36.66 -3.34 15.66
CA TYR A 37 -37.31 -3.33 16.96
C TYR A 37 -38.84 -3.18 16.80
N HIS A 38 -39.63 -3.95 17.55
CA HIS A 38 -41.09 -4.01 17.45
C HIS A 38 -41.80 -3.74 18.78
N GLY A 39 -41.08 -3.34 19.84
CA GLY A 39 -41.71 -3.02 21.12
C GLY A 39 -42.44 -1.68 21.08
N ASP A 40 -43.46 -1.56 21.93
CA ASP A 40 -44.19 -0.32 22.14
C ASP A 40 -43.32 0.66 22.95
N GLY A 41 -42.72 1.66 22.28
CA GLY A 41 -41.86 2.67 22.92
C GLY A 41 -40.44 2.72 22.38
N PHE A 42 -39.49 3.12 23.22
CA PHE A 42 -38.07 3.23 22.85
C PHE A 42 -37.26 2.10 23.50
N ALA A 43 -36.27 1.57 22.78
CA ALA A 43 -35.25 0.71 23.35
C ALA A 43 -33.90 1.41 23.30
N TYR A 44 -33.13 1.33 24.39
CA TYR A 44 -31.74 1.78 24.42
C TYR A 44 -30.87 0.56 24.20
N LEU A 45 -30.15 0.53 23.09
CA LEU A 45 -29.35 -0.60 22.66
C LEU A 45 -27.88 -0.26 22.89
N ARG A 46 -27.25 -0.98 23.82
CA ARG A 46 -25.82 -0.88 24.09
C ARG A 46 -25.09 -1.69 23.03
N GLN A 47 -24.45 -1.01 22.09
CA GLN A 47 -23.56 -1.68 21.15
C GLN A 47 -22.19 -1.83 21.82
N PRO A 48 -21.63 -3.05 21.85
CA PRO A 48 -20.20 -3.17 22.10
C PRO A 48 -19.46 -2.37 21.01
N ASP A 49 -18.29 -1.82 21.32
CA ASP A 49 -17.39 -1.15 20.35
C ASP A 49 -16.76 -2.14 19.35
N GLN A 50 -17.53 -3.16 18.99
CA GLN A 50 -17.20 -4.14 17.98
C GLN A 50 -17.47 -3.54 16.60
N PRO A 51 -16.64 -3.88 15.60
CA PRO A 51 -16.86 -3.45 14.24
C PRO A 51 -18.14 -4.06 13.62
N ARG A 52 -18.75 -5.05 14.28
CA ARG A 52 -19.94 -5.77 13.81
C ARG A 52 -20.87 -6.08 14.97
N PHE A 53 -22.16 -5.94 14.72
CA PHE A 53 -23.23 -6.22 15.68
C PHE A 53 -23.88 -7.59 15.41
N ILE A 54 -23.74 -8.09 14.18
CA ILE A 54 -24.31 -9.34 13.71
C ILE A 54 -23.17 -10.29 13.31
N ASP A 55 -23.07 -11.42 14.02
CA ASP A 55 -22.10 -12.46 13.74
C ASP A 55 -22.68 -13.48 12.74
N PRO A 56 -22.18 -13.57 11.50
CA PRO A 56 -22.53 -14.66 10.60
C PRO A 56 -21.70 -15.91 10.93
N LEU A 57 -22.38 -17.01 11.22
CA LEU A 57 -21.83 -18.36 11.22
C LEU A 57 -21.92 -18.92 9.79
N VAL A 58 -20.78 -19.29 9.24
CA VAL A 58 -20.64 -19.85 7.89
C VAL A 58 -21.18 -21.29 7.87
N PRO A 59 -21.73 -21.76 6.73
CA PRO A 59 -22.11 -23.14 6.56
C PRO A 59 -20.98 -24.11 6.97
N PRO A 60 -21.28 -25.20 7.70
CA PRO A 60 -20.25 -26.19 8.09
C PRO A 60 -19.60 -26.89 6.90
N THR A 61 -20.27 -26.88 5.75
CA THR A 61 -19.82 -27.51 4.51
C THR A 61 -18.77 -26.71 3.76
N TRP A 62 -18.54 -25.46 4.15
CA TRP A 62 -17.50 -24.65 3.53
C TRP A 62 -16.20 -24.90 4.26
N PRO A 63 -15.05 -24.88 3.54
CA PRO A 63 -13.76 -24.85 4.19
C PRO A 63 -13.75 -23.60 5.06
N ALA A 64 -13.97 -23.80 6.37
CA ALA A 64 -13.79 -22.75 7.31
C ALA A 64 -12.34 -22.33 7.13
N GLY A 65 -12.12 -21.08 6.74
CA GLY A 65 -10.81 -20.54 7.01
C GLY A 65 -10.56 -20.71 8.50
N ALA A 66 -9.30 -20.63 8.95
CA ALA A 66 -9.12 -20.09 10.29
C ALA A 66 -9.76 -18.69 10.25
N ALA A 67 -11.09 -18.60 10.41
CA ALA A 67 -11.75 -17.47 10.98
C ALA A 67 -10.93 -17.32 12.23
N LYS A 68 -9.94 -16.42 12.19
CA LYS A 68 -9.38 -15.84 13.39
C LYS A 68 -10.60 -15.70 14.25
N GLU A 69 -10.63 -16.36 15.41
CA GLU A 69 -11.41 -15.82 16.51
C GLU A 69 -11.17 -14.33 16.39
N TYR A 70 -12.18 -13.61 15.90
CA TYR A 70 -11.96 -12.27 15.38
C TYR A 70 -11.54 -11.50 16.62
N ASP A 71 -10.23 -11.21 16.72
CA ASP A 71 -9.50 -11.27 18.00
C ASP A 71 -10.33 -10.65 19.10
N ARG A 72 -10.98 -11.50 19.92
CA ARG A 72 -11.87 -11.04 20.98
C ARG A 72 -11.09 -10.28 22.06
N ARG A 73 -9.76 -10.18 21.92
CA ARG A 73 -8.83 -9.71 22.93
C ARG A 73 -8.22 -8.39 22.53
N THR A 74 -9.04 -7.33 22.60
CA THR A 74 -8.71 -6.01 23.18
C THR A 74 -9.83 -5.06 22.82
N PHE A 75 -11.00 -5.29 23.39
CA PHE A 75 -12.10 -4.35 23.27
C PHE A 75 -11.89 -3.20 24.25
N SER A 76 -12.10 -1.98 23.76
CA SER A 76 -12.21 -0.83 24.63
C SER A 76 -13.52 -0.95 25.41
N ASP A 77 -13.51 -0.57 26.69
CA ASP A 77 -14.71 -0.57 27.55
C ASP A 77 -15.72 0.52 27.14
N ARG A 78 -15.49 1.18 26.00
CA ARG A 78 -16.42 2.14 25.42
C ARG A 78 -17.57 1.36 24.81
N SER A 79 -18.78 1.85 25.03
CA SER A 79 -19.97 1.31 24.38
C SER A 79 -20.79 2.50 23.93
N THR A 80 -21.25 2.49 22.69
CA THR A 80 -22.21 3.49 22.22
C THR A 80 -23.62 3.02 22.54
N VAL A 81 -24.43 3.92 23.10
CA VAL A 81 -25.86 3.67 23.31
C VAL A 81 -26.61 4.25 22.12
N ARG A 82 -27.35 3.41 21.41
CA ARG A 82 -28.26 3.82 20.33
C ARG A 82 -29.69 3.73 20.83
N ILE A 83 -30.49 4.76 20.58
CA ILE A 83 -31.93 4.74 20.86
C ILE A 83 -32.64 4.21 19.62
N LEU A 84 -33.54 3.25 19.79
CA LEU A 84 -34.37 2.70 18.73
C LEU A 84 -35.84 3.01 19.00
N GLU A 85 -36.51 3.58 18.00
CA GLU A 85 -37.96 3.77 17.97
C GLU A 85 -38.68 2.48 17.52
N THR A 86 -39.97 2.36 17.83
CA THR A 86 -40.82 1.27 17.32
C THR A 86 -40.74 1.19 15.79
N ASN A 87 -40.42 0.01 15.28
CA ASN A 87 -40.15 -0.30 13.87
C ASN A 87 -38.87 0.33 13.27
N GLU A 88 -38.01 0.95 14.07
CA GLU A 88 -36.68 1.35 13.60
C GLU A 88 -35.81 0.12 13.33
N ALA A 89 -35.02 0.20 12.26
CA ALA A 89 -34.12 -0.86 11.84
C ALA A 89 -32.65 -0.42 11.85
N ILE A 90 -31.79 -1.30 12.37
CA ILE A 90 -30.34 -1.23 12.19
C ILE A 90 -29.98 -2.11 11.00
N VAL A 91 -29.45 -1.50 9.94
CA VAL A 91 -28.97 -2.22 8.76
C VAL A 91 -27.45 -2.33 8.81
N GLU A 92 -26.94 -3.56 8.78
CA GLU A 92 -25.51 -3.87 8.70
C GLU A 92 -25.22 -4.63 7.40
N ARG A 93 -24.27 -4.14 6.61
CA ARG A 93 -23.79 -4.85 5.43
C ARG A 93 -22.69 -5.83 5.81
N LEU A 94 -22.99 -7.12 5.67
CA LEU A 94 -22.10 -8.22 5.98
C LEU A 94 -21.42 -8.71 4.72
N ASP A 95 -20.11 -8.51 4.68
CA ASP A 95 -19.26 -9.11 3.67
C ASP A 95 -18.69 -10.42 4.21
N VAL A 96 -19.44 -11.50 3.97
CA VAL A 96 -19.18 -12.82 4.56
C VAL A 96 -17.95 -13.46 3.91
N HIS A 97 -17.51 -12.94 2.77
CA HIS A 97 -16.33 -13.48 2.10
C HIS A 97 -15.04 -13.39 2.89
N LYS A 98 -14.94 -12.38 3.74
CA LYS A 98 -13.76 -12.14 4.56
C LYS A 98 -13.60 -13.16 5.68
N LEU A 99 -14.57 -14.07 5.84
CA LEU A 99 -14.63 -15.05 6.92
C LEU A 99 -14.22 -16.46 6.47
N PHE A 100 -13.91 -16.66 5.19
CA PHE A 100 -13.47 -17.96 4.67
C PHE A 100 -12.17 -17.87 3.87
N PHE A 101 -11.50 -19.01 3.76
CA PHE A 101 -10.39 -19.23 2.84
C PHE A 101 -10.84 -20.25 1.79
N GLY A 102 -10.52 -19.99 0.52
CA GLY A 102 -10.88 -20.86 -0.60
C GLY A 102 -12.01 -20.32 -1.48
N ALA A 103 -12.31 -21.07 -2.54
CA ALA A 103 -13.39 -20.74 -3.46
C ALA A 103 -14.73 -21.15 -2.84
N ILE A 104 -15.69 -20.24 -2.85
CA ILE A 104 -17.07 -20.55 -2.47
C ILE A 104 -17.67 -21.50 -3.50
N PRO A 105 -18.17 -22.69 -3.11
CA PRO A 105 -18.85 -23.57 -4.04
C PRO A 105 -20.22 -23.00 -4.47
N PRO A 106 -20.68 -23.28 -5.70
CA PRO A 106 -22.02 -22.90 -6.11
C PRO A 106 -23.09 -23.73 -5.40
N GLY A 107 -24.32 -23.22 -5.36
CA GLY A 107 -25.48 -23.91 -4.76
C GLY A 107 -25.99 -23.26 -3.47
N PRO A 108 -26.99 -23.88 -2.82
CA PRO A 108 -27.58 -23.35 -1.59
C PRO A 108 -26.61 -23.49 -0.42
N ALA A 109 -26.48 -22.43 0.37
CA ALA A 109 -25.64 -22.40 1.57
C ALA A 109 -26.40 -21.84 2.77
N GLU A 110 -26.42 -22.55 3.88
CA GLU A 110 -27.10 -22.10 5.10
C GLU A 110 -26.17 -21.29 6.01
N PHE A 111 -26.49 -20.01 6.17
CA PHE A 111 -25.82 -19.13 7.10
C PHE A 111 -26.65 -18.94 8.37
N ARG A 112 -25.99 -18.91 9.53
CA ARG A 112 -26.64 -18.63 10.81
C ARG A 112 -26.15 -17.31 11.37
N PHE A 113 -27.00 -16.31 11.45
CA PHE A 113 -26.69 -15.00 11.99
C PHE A 113 -27.05 -14.95 13.47
N THR A 114 -26.18 -14.37 14.28
CA THR A 114 -26.45 -14.10 15.71
C THR A 114 -26.16 -12.65 16.02
N ALA A 115 -27.19 -11.89 16.40
CA ALA A 115 -27.02 -10.57 17.00
C ALA A 115 -26.96 -10.72 18.52
N ARG A 116 -25.93 -10.17 19.17
CA ARG A 116 -25.75 -10.20 20.63
C ARG A 116 -25.58 -8.78 21.16
N PHE A 117 -26.43 -8.37 22.09
CA PHE A 117 -26.43 -7.00 22.59
C PHE A 117 -27.17 -6.87 23.91
N ASP A 118 -26.93 -5.77 24.61
CA ASP A 118 -27.65 -5.44 25.83
C ASP A 118 -28.70 -4.36 25.54
N VAL A 119 -29.90 -4.52 26.09
CA VAL A 119 -31.02 -3.59 25.94
C VAL A 119 -31.47 -3.04 27.29
N TRP A 120 -31.78 -1.75 27.33
CA TRP A 120 -32.62 -1.16 28.37
C TRP A 120 -33.98 -0.80 27.76
N LEU A 121 -35.06 -1.33 28.34
CA LEU A 121 -36.45 -1.11 27.86
C LEU A 121 -37.10 0.14 28.48
N ASP A 122 -36.46 0.71 29.48
CA ASP A 122 -36.88 1.91 30.19
C ASP A 122 -35.64 2.66 30.71
N ARG A 123 -35.84 3.68 31.55
CA ARG A 123 -34.75 4.37 32.24
C ARG A 123 -34.16 3.55 33.40
N SER A 124 -34.59 2.30 33.61
CA SER A 124 -33.97 1.45 34.61
C SER A 124 -32.54 1.13 34.17
N GLN A 125 -31.61 1.15 35.13
CA GLN A 125 -30.19 0.90 34.84
C GLN A 125 -29.90 -0.59 34.58
N THR A 126 -30.92 -1.46 34.51
CA THR A 126 -30.75 -2.90 34.35
C THR A 126 -30.68 -3.26 32.87
N SER A 127 -29.48 -3.59 32.39
CA SER A 127 -29.28 -4.10 31.04
C SER A 127 -29.74 -5.56 30.93
N ILE A 128 -30.53 -5.87 29.91
CA ILE A 128 -30.97 -7.23 29.59
C ILE A 128 -30.16 -7.75 28.39
N PRO A 129 -29.41 -8.85 28.52
CA PRO A 129 -28.71 -9.45 27.39
C PRO A 129 -29.71 -10.11 26.44
N VAL A 130 -29.70 -9.69 25.18
CA VAL A 130 -30.55 -10.18 24.11
C VAL A 130 -29.71 -10.91 23.07
N VAL A 131 -30.21 -12.07 22.62
CA VAL A 131 -29.62 -12.86 21.54
C VAL A 131 -30.68 -13.18 20.51
N VAL A 132 -30.56 -12.62 19.31
CA VAL A 132 -31.45 -12.90 18.18
C VAL A 132 -30.70 -13.77 17.18
N ARG A 133 -31.34 -14.87 16.74
CA ARG A 133 -30.75 -15.80 15.78
C ARG A 133 -31.60 -15.91 14.53
N ARG A 134 -30.96 -15.98 13.37
CA ARG A 134 -31.63 -16.20 12.08
C ARG A 134 -30.82 -17.17 11.23
N THR A 135 -31.48 -18.16 10.64
CA THR A 135 -30.86 -19.00 9.60
C THR A 135 -31.40 -18.57 8.25
N VAL A 136 -30.52 -18.38 7.27
CA VAL A 136 -30.91 -18.04 5.88
C VAL A 136 -30.17 -18.95 4.91
N THR A 137 -30.92 -19.52 3.97
CA THR A 137 -30.36 -20.25 2.83
C THR A 137 -30.06 -19.26 1.71
N VAL A 138 -28.78 -19.11 1.38
CA VAL A 138 -28.28 -18.20 0.35
C VAL A 138 -28.01 -19.00 -0.92
N PRO A 139 -28.69 -18.72 -2.04
CA PRO A 139 -28.39 -19.37 -3.32
C PRO A 139 -27.14 -18.74 -3.93
N ILE A 140 -26.06 -19.51 -4.03
CA ILE A 140 -24.83 -19.04 -4.67
C ILE A 140 -24.87 -19.38 -6.13
N ARG A 141 -24.84 -18.33 -6.95
CA ARG A 141 -24.84 -18.46 -8.41
C ARG A 141 -23.52 -19.08 -8.86
N SER A 142 -23.60 -20.10 -9.70
CA SER A 142 -22.43 -20.59 -10.45
C SER A 142 -21.88 -19.47 -11.31
N PHE A 143 -20.56 -19.42 -11.45
CA PHE A 143 -19.94 -18.43 -12.29
C PHE A 143 -20.00 -18.84 -13.77
N THR A 144 -21.11 -18.50 -14.40
CA THR A 144 -21.32 -18.71 -15.83
C THR A 144 -20.82 -17.50 -16.64
N PRO A 145 -20.61 -17.63 -17.97
CA PRO A 145 -20.30 -16.47 -18.82
C PRO A 145 -21.31 -15.32 -18.69
N ALA A 146 -22.59 -15.62 -18.50
CA ALA A 146 -23.62 -14.60 -18.30
C ALA A 146 -23.42 -13.83 -16.98
N VAL A 147 -23.15 -14.53 -15.87
CA VAL A 147 -22.86 -13.91 -14.57
C VAL A 147 -21.55 -13.11 -14.63
N ARG A 148 -20.55 -13.60 -15.36
CA ARG A 148 -19.31 -12.86 -15.62
C ARG A 148 -19.60 -11.53 -16.31
N ASP A 149 -20.37 -11.55 -17.39
CA ASP A 149 -20.65 -10.37 -18.20
C ASP A 149 -21.47 -9.33 -17.41
N GLU A 150 -22.45 -9.78 -16.60
CA GLU A 150 -23.20 -8.96 -15.63
C GLU A 150 -22.26 -8.28 -14.61
N LEU A 151 -21.36 -9.04 -13.98
CA LEU A 151 -20.40 -8.50 -13.01
C LEU A 151 -19.39 -7.54 -13.64
N VAL A 152 -18.96 -7.81 -14.87
CA VAL A 152 -18.07 -6.92 -15.62
C VAL A 152 -18.74 -5.58 -15.90
N GLU A 153 -20.01 -5.59 -16.28
CA GLU A 153 -20.80 -4.38 -16.52
C GLU A 153 -20.98 -3.57 -15.23
N GLU A 154 -21.39 -4.22 -14.13
CA GLU A 154 -21.56 -3.55 -12.83
C GLU A 154 -20.25 -2.91 -12.33
N ILE A 155 -19.13 -3.63 -12.45
CA ILE A 155 -17.80 -3.11 -12.07
C ILE A 155 -17.41 -1.95 -12.98
N ALA A 156 -17.72 -1.99 -14.28
CA ALA A 156 -17.44 -0.90 -15.20
C ALA A 156 -18.24 0.36 -14.83
N GLU A 157 -19.51 0.21 -14.46
CA GLU A 157 -20.35 1.30 -13.93
C GLU A 157 -19.80 1.87 -12.62
N ASP A 158 -19.39 1.02 -11.68
CA ASP A 158 -18.75 1.45 -10.42
C ASP A 158 -17.47 2.26 -10.68
N ILE A 159 -16.62 1.80 -11.60
CA ILE A 159 -15.42 2.53 -12.03
C ILE A 159 -15.84 3.88 -12.62
N GLY A 160 -16.89 3.91 -13.45
CA GLY A 160 -17.49 5.13 -13.99
C GLY A 160 -17.90 6.12 -12.90
N ARG A 161 -18.69 5.69 -11.92
CA ARG A 161 -19.14 6.50 -10.78
C ARG A 161 -17.98 7.07 -9.98
N VAL A 162 -16.98 6.25 -9.65
CA VAL A 162 -15.77 6.70 -8.96
C VAL A 162 -15.01 7.74 -9.79
N CYS A 163 -15.00 7.60 -11.12
CA CYS A 163 -14.37 8.56 -12.03
C CYS A 163 -15.15 9.89 -12.13
N GLU A 164 -16.47 9.85 -12.20
CA GLU A 164 -17.34 11.04 -12.21
C GLU A 164 -17.19 11.85 -10.93
N LEU A 165 -17.12 11.16 -9.79
CA LEU A 165 -16.83 11.78 -8.50
C LEU A 165 -15.47 12.49 -8.51
N LYS A 166 -14.45 11.96 -9.21
CA LYS A 166 -13.12 12.60 -9.33
C LYS A 166 -13.16 13.89 -10.17
N ASN A 167 -13.99 13.93 -11.20
CA ASN A 167 -14.14 15.10 -12.08
C ASN A 167 -15.08 16.17 -11.52
N SER A 168 -15.86 15.84 -10.49
CA SER A 168 -16.63 16.83 -9.74
C SER A 168 -15.68 17.69 -8.89
N PRO A 169 -15.76 19.05 -8.97
CA PRO A 169 -14.95 19.92 -8.15
C PRO A 169 -15.16 19.56 -6.67
N PRO A 170 -14.08 19.55 -5.85
CA PRO A 170 -14.26 19.32 -4.42
C PRO A 170 -15.28 20.34 -3.89
N PRO A 171 -16.22 19.95 -3.02
CA PRO A 171 -17.11 20.92 -2.39
C PRO A 171 -16.26 22.00 -1.75
N VAL A 172 -16.57 23.25 -2.07
CA VAL A 172 -15.81 24.44 -1.64
C VAL A 172 -15.91 24.55 -0.12
N ALA A 173 -15.00 23.90 0.58
CA ALA A 173 -14.76 24.09 2.00
C ALA A 173 -13.29 24.45 2.18
N PHE A 174 -13.07 25.71 2.55
CA PHE A 174 -11.79 26.31 2.91
C PHE A 174 -10.98 25.43 3.86
N VAL A 175 -9.87 24.80 3.43
CA VAL A 175 -8.74 24.44 4.32
C VAL A 175 -7.41 24.27 3.54
N ASN A 176 -6.37 24.87 4.11
CA ASN A 176 -4.92 24.68 3.96
C ASN A 176 -4.38 23.45 3.17
N PRO A 177 -3.32 23.60 2.33
CA PRO A 177 -2.79 22.52 1.47
C PRO A 177 -1.99 21.41 2.16
N ILE A 178 -1.76 21.46 3.47
CA ILE A 178 -0.76 20.58 4.13
C ILE A 178 -1.38 19.37 4.86
N ILE A 179 -2.71 19.33 5.03
CA ILE A 179 -3.39 18.24 5.75
C ILE A 179 -4.57 17.69 4.92
N ILE A 180 -4.32 17.32 3.66
CA ILE A 180 -5.22 16.43 2.90
C ILE A 180 -4.56 15.05 2.82
N SER A 181 -4.33 14.48 3.99
CA SER A 181 -3.86 13.11 4.15
C SER A 181 -4.69 12.49 5.27
N ARG A 182 -5.87 11.97 4.91
CA ARG A 182 -6.55 10.78 5.48
C ARG A 182 -8.09 10.81 5.46
N SER A 183 -8.76 11.94 5.19
CA SER A 183 -10.23 12.02 5.33
C SER A 183 -10.98 12.45 4.07
N SER A 184 -10.55 12.04 2.86
CA SER A 184 -11.48 12.13 1.73
C SER A 184 -12.56 11.07 1.93
N THR A 185 -13.83 11.49 2.04
CA THR A 185 -15.03 10.63 2.06
C THR A 185 -15.06 9.60 0.91
N ARG A 186 -14.24 9.81 -0.13
CA ARG A 186 -14.05 8.93 -1.30
C ARG A 186 -13.15 7.71 -1.06
N GLY A 187 -12.33 7.71 -0.01
CA GLY A 187 -11.37 6.63 0.29
C GLY A 187 -12.02 5.24 0.48
N PRO A 188 -13.08 5.13 1.31
CA PRO A 188 -13.76 3.87 1.55
C PRO A 188 -14.46 3.26 0.32
N GLU A 189 -14.87 4.07 -0.66
CA GLU A 189 -15.48 3.57 -1.91
C GLU A 189 -14.43 2.96 -2.83
N VAL A 190 -13.29 3.65 -3.01
CA VAL A 190 -12.17 3.14 -3.80
C VAL A 190 -11.62 1.85 -3.17
N GLU A 191 -11.45 1.81 -1.85
CA GLU A 191 -11.01 0.60 -1.14
C GLU A 191 -11.97 -0.57 -1.31
N ARG A 192 -13.29 -0.31 -1.26
CA ARG A 192 -14.32 -1.33 -1.53
C ARG A 192 -14.24 -1.86 -2.95
N LEU A 193 -14.10 -0.98 -3.95
CA LEU A 193 -14.00 -1.38 -5.36
C LEU A 193 -12.72 -2.18 -5.64
N VAL A 194 -11.59 -1.76 -5.06
CA VAL A 194 -10.33 -2.51 -5.12
C VAL A 194 -10.51 -3.91 -4.52
N ALA A 195 -11.12 -4.01 -3.33
CA ALA A 195 -11.38 -5.29 -2.71
C ALA A 195 -12.24 -6.18 -3.61
N ARG A 196 -13.30 -5.63 -4.22
CA ARG A 196 -14.14 -6.35 -5.20
C ARG A 196 -13.38 -6.85 -6.42
N LEU A 197 -12.37 -6.11 -6.91
CA LEU A 197 -11.59 -6.50 -8.08
C LEU A 197 -10.52 -7.55 -7.78
N VAL A 198 -9.82 -7.41 -6.66
CA VAL A 198 -8.68 -8.26 -6.30
C VAL A 198 -9.13 -9.58 -5.68
N ASN A 199 -10.22 -9.55 -4.93
CA ASN A 199 -10.66 -10.68 -4.11
C ASN A 199 -11.20 -11.89 -4.89
N PRO A 200 -11.94 -11.74 -6.02
CA PRO A 200 -12.39 -12.89 -6.78
C PRO A 200 -11.23 -13.68 -7.42
N ARG A 201 -10.01 -13.12 -7.47
CA ARG A 201 -8.80 -13.72 -8.08
C ARG A 201 -9.02 -14.25 -9.50
N ARG A 202 -9.93 -13.60 -10.20
CA ARG A 202 -10.47 -14.00 -11.49
C ARG A 202 -9.78 -13.22 -12.61
N PRO A 203 -8.99 -13.88 -13.49
CA PRO A 203 -8.22 -13.19 -14.52
C PRO A 203 -9.08 -12.32 -15.45
N GLU A 204 -10.37 -12.65 -15.60
CA GLU A 204 -11.35 -11.87 -16.34
C GLU A 204 -11.54 -10.43 -15.85
N PHE A 205 -11.20 -10.12 -14.59
CA PHE A 205 -11.29 -8.76 -14.03
C PHE A 205 -10.02 -7.92 -14.18
N VAL A 206 -8.95 -8.49 -14.73
CA VAL A 206 -7.68 -7.78 -14.97
C VAL A 206 -7.86 -6.54 -15.86
N PRO A 207 -8.66 -6.55 -16.94
CA PRO A 207 -8.92 -5.35 -17.74
C PRO A 207 -9.55 -4.20 -16.94
N GLN A 208 -10.49 -4.49 -16.05
CA GLN A 208 -11.19 -3.52 -15.19
C GLN A 208 -10.23 -3.02 -14.10
N ALA A 209 -9.47 -3.93 -13.48
CA ALA A 209 -8.41 -3.58 -12.53
C ALA A 209 -7.36 -2.65 -13.15
N LEU A 210 -6.91 -2.94 -14.37
CA LEU A 210 -5.99 -2.10 -15.12
C LEU A 210 -6.62 -0.74 -15.49
N THR A 211 -7.91 -0.73 -15.84
CA THR A 211 -8.65 0.51 -16.14
C THR A 211 -8.75 1.41 -14.90
N LEU A 212 -9.16 0.83 -13.77
CA LEU A 212 -9.19 1.52 -12.48
C LEU A 212 -7.79 2.02 -12.10
N TYR A 213 -6.76 1.19 -12.26
CA TYR A 213 -5.37 1.57 -12.02
C TYR A 213 -4.97 2.79 -12.84
N LYS A 214 -5.17 2.76 -14.17
CA LYS A 214 -4.86 3.88 -15.08
C LYS A 214 -5.55 5.18 -14.69
N ARG A 215 -6.81 5.12 -14.24
CA ARG A 215 -7.61 6.31 -13.86
C ARG A 215 -7.20 6.92 -12.53
N LEU A 216 -6.80 6.05 -11.60
CA LEU A 216 -6.37 6.47 -10.28
C LEU A 216 -4.87 6.77 -10.20
N TYR A 217 -4.10 6.37 -11.21
CA TYR A 217 -2.70 6.76 -11.39
C TYR A 217 -2.56 8.29 -11.51
N PRO A 218 -1.56 8.93 -10.86
CA PRO A 218 -0.53 8.35 -9.99
C PRO A 218 -0.99 8.00 -8.56
N ASN A 219 -2.09 8.55 -8.07
CA ASN A 219 -2.49 8.46 -6.65
C ASN A 219 -2.74 7.02 -6.15
N VAL A 220 -3.05 6.07 -7.04
CA VAL A 220 -3.26 4.65 -6.73
C VAL A 220 -1.99 3.84 -6.55
N THR A 221 -0.83 4.46 -6.65
CA THR A 221 0.41 3.83 -6.17
C THR A 221 0.25 3.37 -4.70
N ARG A 222 -0.67 3.92 -3.92
CA ARG A 222 -1.02 3.49 -2.55
C ARG A 222 -1.94 2.26 -2.42
N VAL A 223 -2.25 1.56 -3.51
CA VAL A 223 -3.08 0.34 -3.47
C VAL A 223 -2.28 -0.88 -3.97
N PRO A 224 -1.40 -1.47 -3.14
CA PRO A 224 -0.53 -2.58 -3.53
C PRO A 224 -1.29 -3.79 -4.10
N ALA A 225 -2.45 -4.11 -3.49
CA ALA A 225 -3.27 -5.25 -3.86
C ALA A 225 -3.77 -5.20 -5.32
N LEU A 226 -4.20 -4.02 -5.80
CA LEU A 226 -4.66 -3.85 -7.17
C LEU A 226 -3.53 -4.05 -8.17
N ARG A 227 -2.36 -3.48 -7.86
CA ARG A 227 -1.16 -3.63 -8.68
C ARG A 227 -0.75 -5.10 -8.77
N GLU A 228 -0.60 -5.76 -7.62
CA GLU A 228 -0.23 -7.17 -7.51
C GLU A 228 -1.17 -8.09 -8.29
N PHE A 229 -2.48 -7.88 -8.16
CA PHE A 229 -3.49 -8.61 -8.93
C PHE A 229 -3.27 -8.52 -10.45
N ILE A 230 -3.03 -7.31 -10.97
CA ILE A 230 -2.78 -7.09 -12.41
C ILE A 230 -1.52 -7.84 -12.90
N LEU A 231 -0.52 -8.00 -12.04
CA LEU A 231 0.76 -8.59 -12.43
C LEU A 231 0.80 -10.12 -12.42
N HIS A 232 -0.20 -10.75 -11.83
CA HIS A 232 -0.39 -12.20 -11.94
C HIS A 232 -0.93 -12.62 -13.30
N ASP A 233 -1.32 -11.67 -14.15
CA ASP A 233 -1.70 -11.89 -15.54
C ASP A 233 -0.66 -11.29 -16.50
N ALA A 234 -0.22 -12.07 -17.50
CA ALA A 234 0.86 -11.66 -18.40
C ALA A 234 0.51 -10.40 -19.21
N ARG A 235 -0.73 -10.30 -19.68
CA ARG A 235 -1.20 -9.17 -20.50
C ARG A 235 -1.37 -7.92 -19.64
N GLY A 236 -1.97 -8.08 -18.46
CA GLY A 236 -2.11 -7.05 -17.43
C GLY A 236 -0.75 -6.50 -17.00
N ALA A 237 0.20 -7.38 -16.67
CA ALA A 237 1.57 -7.03 -16.30
C ALA A 237 2.25 -6.19 -17.39
N ARG A 238 2.24 -6.65 -18.65
CA ARG A 238 2.83 -5.90 -19.77
C ARG A 238 2.21 -4.52 -19.92
N ALA A 239 0.88 -4.41 -19.83
CA ALA A 239 0.19 -3.14 -19.98
C ALA A 239 0.46 -2.17 -18.81
N LEU A 240 0.57 -2.69 -17.59
CA LEU A 240 0.98 -1.95 -16.41
C LEU A 240 2.41 -1.45 -16.53
N PHE A 241 3.37 -2.31 -16.89
CA PHE A 241 4.76 -1.89 -17.11
C PHE A 241 4.88 -0.86 -18.23
N LYS A 242 4.12 -1.00 -19.33
CA LYS A 242 4.10 0.00 -20.40
C LYS A 242 3.60 1.36 -19.90
N LEU A 243 2.60 1.38 -19.02
CA LEU A 243 2.10 2.60 -18.38
C LEU A 243 3.17 3.22 -17.48
N GLU A 244 3.76 2.44 -16.58
CA GLU A 244 4.80 2.90 -15.64
C GLU A 244 6.06 3.38 -16.38
N VAL A 245 6.55 2.65 -17.38
CA VAL A 245 7.72 3.06 -18.19
C VAL A 245 7.43 4.31 -19.00
N ARG A 246 6.25 4.40 -19.65
CA ARG A 246 5.87 5.62 -20.37
C ARG A 246 5.88 6.82 -19.44
N ASP A 247 5.29 6.65 -18.26
CA ASP A 247 5.22 7.71 -17.27
C ASP A 247 6.60 8.15 -16.77
N LEU A 248 7.54 7.21 -16.53
CA LEU A 248 8.91 7.57 -16.18
C LEU A 248 9.62 8.37 -17.28
N LEU A 249 9.40 7.98 -18.54
CA LEU A 249 10.04 8.62 -19.68
C LEU A 249 9.43 9.99 -20.00
N GLU A 250 8.14 10.18 -19.72
CA GLU A 250 7.41 11.44 -19.97
C GLU A 250 7.49 12.40 -18.78
N ASN A 251 7.51 11.87 -17.55
CA ASN A 251 7.54 12.63 -16.31
C ASN A 251 8.86 12.38 -15.57
N HIS A 252 9.84 13.26 -15.80
CA HIS A 252 11.14 13.27 -15.11
C HIS A 252 11.06 13.70 -13.62
N GLN A 253 9.98 13.34 -12.91
CA GLN A 253 9.84 13.63 -11.49
C GLN A 253 10.61 12.58 -10.66
N PRO A 254 11.65 12.96 -9.89
CA PRO A 254 12.50 12.02 -9.18
C PRO A 254 11.78 11.17 -8.15
N GLY A 255 10.92 11.79 -7.33
CA GLY A 255 10.17 11.09 -6.29
C GLY A 255 9.31 9.98 -6.87
N ARG A 256 8.80 10.20 -8.08
CA ARG A 256 7.99 9.25 -8.82
C ARG A 256 8.84 8.12 -9.42
N ALA A 257 9.99 8.46 -10.00
CA ALA A 257 10.94 7.46 -10.48
C ALA A 257 11.39 6.54 -9.35
N ARG A 258 11.78 7.10 -8.22
CA ARG A 258 12.16 6.36 -7.02
C ARG A 258 11.05 5.42 -6.56
N GLU A 259 9.81 5.91 -6.50
CA GLU A 259 8.66 5.09 -6.08
C GLU A 259 8.44 3.91 -7.01
N VAL A 260 8.49 4.12 -8.32
CA VAL A 260 8.32 3.06 -9.34
C VAL A 260 9.48 2.05 -9.28
N PHE A 261 10.73 2.53 -9.29
CA PHE A 261 11.92 1.67 -9.24
C PHE A 261 11.99 0.86 -7.94
N SER A 262 11.66 1.45 -6.79
CA SER A 262 11.65 0.75 -5.50
C SER A 262 10.69 -0.45 -5.52
N ARG A 263 9.53 -0.31 -6.18
CA ARG A 263 8.52 -1.39 -6.33
C ARG A 263 8.93 -2.47 -7.33
N TRP A 264 9.67 -2.10 -8.37
CA TRP A 264 10.27 -3.08 -9.28
C TRP A 264 11.36 -3.87 -8.55
N ARG A 265 12.17 -3.17 -7.75
CA ARG A 265 13.30 -3.73 -7.02
C ARG A 265 12.92 -4.67 -5.88
N GLU A 266 11.87 -4.34 -5.11
CA GLU A 266 11.30 -5.24 -4.09
C GLU A 266 11.00 -6.65 -4.64
N ARG A 267 10.92 -6.80 -5.96
CA ARG A 267 10.57 -8.05 -6.65
C ARG A 267 11.74 -8.70 -7.38
N ASP A 268 12.50 -7.92 -8.14
CA ASP A 268 13.62 -8.46 -8.93
C ASP A 268 14.81 -8.91 -8.07
N LEU A 269 14.95 -8.38 -6.85
CA LEU A 269 15.94 -8.89 -5.88
C LEU A 269 15.45 -10.14 -5.12
N SER A 270 14.17 -10.50 -5.24
CA SER A 270 13.56 -11.61 -4.50
C SER A 270 12.98 -12.75 -5.36
N PRO A 271 13.65 -13.28 -6.41
CA PRO A 271 13.37 -14.66 -6.82
C PRO A 271 13.75 -15.64 -5.70
N GLY A 272 14.68 -15.25 -4.81
CA GLY A 272 15.18 -16.06 -3.68
C GLY A 272 15.37 -15.34 -2.34
N SER A 273 15.47 -14.00 -2.25
CA SER A 273 15.72 -13.31 -0.97
C SER A 273 14.49 -13.14 -0.06
N ARG A 274 13.56 -14.11 -0.06
CA ARG A 274 12.55 -14.30 1.00
C ARG A 274 13.11 -15.09 2.20
N ASP A 275 14.40 -14.97 2.46
CA ASP A 275 15.04 -15.38 3.72
C ASP A 275 14.79 -14.23 4.72
N ALA A 276 13.79 -14.15 5.60
CA ALA A 276 12.90 -15.08 6.31
C ALA A 276 11.57 -14.31 6.65
N PRO A 277 10.43 -14.91 7.11
CA PRO A 277 10.28 -16.15 7.85
C PRO A 277 9.09 -17.00 7.35
N TRP A 278 8.87 -17.17 6.04
CA TRP A 278 7.87 -18.17 5.64
C TRP A 278 8.42 -19.58 5.92
N TRP A 279 9.74 -19.82 5.80
CA TRP A 279 10.36 -21.06 6.28
C TRP A 279 10.30 -21.25 7.79
N ASP A 280 10.39 -20.20 8.63
CA ASP A 280 10.14 -20.34 10.08
C ASP A 280 8.65 -20.52 10.39
N THR A 281 7.75 -20.06 9.50
CA THR A 281 6.30 -20.30 9.64
C THR A 281 5.95 -21.71 9.17
N VAL A 282 6.54 -22.20 8.06
CA VAL A 282 6.49 -23.60 7.62
C VAL A 282 7.17 -24.51 8.64
N GLY A 283 8.29 -24.09 9.22
CA GLY A 283 8.99 -24.81 10.28
C GLY A 283 8.17 -24.90 11.54
N ARG A 284 7.49 -23.83 11.96
CA ARG A 284 6.49 -23.88 13.04
C ARG A 284 5.31 -24.79 12.68
N ASP A 285 4.77 -24.68 11.48
CA ASP A 285 3.63 -25.47 11.01
C ASP A 285 3.97 -26.97 10.81
N LEU A 286 5.24 -27.31 10.53
CA LEU A 286 5.74 -28.69 10.44
C LEU A 286 6.01 -29.30 11.83
N VAL A 287 6.27 -28.47 12.84
CA VAL A 287 6.53 -28.89 14.21
C VAL A 287 5.23 -28.91 15.03
N GLU A 288 4.26 -28.06 14.71
CA GLU A 288 2.89 -28.15 15.22
C GLU A 288 2.22 -29.41 14.65
N LYS A 289 1.58 -30.20 15.51
CA LYS A 289 0.82 -31.38 15.05
C LYS A 289 -0.24 -30.90 14.05
N PRO A 290 -0.41 -31.56 12.89
CA PRO A 290 -1.44 -31.20 11.93
C PRO A 290 -2.79 -31.14 12.65
N GLY A 291 -3.40 -29.95 12.65
CA GLY A 291 -4.72 -29.76 13.21
C GLY A 291 -5.72 -30.53 12.36
N THR A 292 -6.62 -31.26 13.01
CA THR A 292 -7.83 -31.76 12.38
C THR A 292 -8.97 -30.82 12.72
N ASP A 293 -9.80 -30.49 11.73
CA ASP A 293 -11.06 -29.81 12.00
C ASP A 293 -11.99 -30.73 12.85
N PRO A 294 -13.13 -30.23 13.37
CA PRO A 294 -14.09 -31.06 14.10
C PRO A 294 -14.65 -32.26 13.30
N GLY A 295 -14.44 -32.30 11.98
CA GLY A 295 -14.80 -33.39 11.09
C GLY A 295 -13.68 -34.41 10.84
N GLY A 296 -12.49 -34.23 11.41
CA GLY A 296 -11.34 -35.11 11.22
C GLY A 296 -10.56 -34.86 9.93
N ASN A 297 -10.87 -33.79 9.19
CA ASN A 297 -10.12 -33.44 7.98
C ASN A 297 -8.80 -32.77 8.34
N TRP A 298 -7.76 -33.12 7.59
CA TRP A 298 -6.47 -32.43 7.67
C TRP A 298 -6.62 -30.96 7.29
N VAL A 299 -6.25 -30.06 8.19
CA VAL A 299 -6.21 -28.62 7.92
C VAL A 299 -4.87 -28.28 7.27
N VAL A 300 -4.90 -27.73 6.06
CA VAL A 300 -3.70 -27.20 5.39
C VAL A 300 -3.23 -25.97 6.19
N PRO A 301 -1.99 -25.95 6.71
CA PRO A 301 -1.51 -24.81 7.48
C PRO A 301 -1.49 -23.53 6.62
N SER A 302 -1.82 -22.38 7.23
CA SER A 302 -1.91 -21.08 6.56
C SER A 302 -0.64 -20.67 5.79
N SER A 303 0.51 -21.26 6.14
CA SER A 303 1.77 -21.13 5.40
C SER A 303 1.68 -21.67 3.97
N PHE A 304 1.02 -22.80 3.72
CA PHE A 304 0.93 -23.39 2.39
C PHE A 304 0.01 -22.59 1.45
N GLU A 305 -1.06 -21.99 1.96
CA GLU A 305 -1.90 -21.07 1.17
C GLU A 305 -1.21 -19.73 0.92
N ARG A 306 -0.46 -19.23 1.90
CA ARG A 306 0.42 -18.07 1.70
C ARG A 306 1.49 -18.38 0.66
N ILE A 307 2.09 -19.56 0.70
CA ILE A 307 3.01 -20.04 -0.32
C ILE A 307 2.29 -20.06 -1.66
N ALA A 308 1.16 -20.75 -1.82
CA ALA A 308 0.40 -20.80 -3.08
C ALA A 308 -0.02 -19.42 -3.63
N ARG A 309 -0.38 -18.47 -2.75
CA ARG A 309 -0.66 -17.06 -3.09
C ARG A 309 0.60 -16.34 -3.54
N ASP A 310 1.69 -16.51 -2.80
CA ASP A 310 2.93 -15.78 -2.97
C ASP A 310 3.90 -16.49 -3.97
N THR A 311 3.54 -17.68 -4.50
CA THR A 311 4.33 -18.49 -5.47
C THR A 311 3.81 -18.44 -6.90
N ARG A 312 2.67 -17.80 -7.21
CA ARG A 312 2.38 -17.48 -8.62
C ARG A 312 3.49 -16.54 -9.11
N PRO A 313 4.28 -16.93 -10.11
CA PRO A 313 5.38 -16.10 -10.57
C PRO A 313 4.79 -14.80 -11.10
N VAL A 314 5.10 -13.70 -10.41
CA VAL A 314 4.79 -12.36 -10.88
C VAL A 314 5.55 -12.16 -12.18
N HIS A 315 4.87 -11.75 -13.25
CA HIS A 315 5.53 -11.56 -14.54
C HIS A 315 6.62 -10.49 -14.43
N ALA A 316 7.84 -10.85 -14.79
CA ALA A 316 8.97 -9.92 -14.87
C ALA A 316 8.71 -8.82 -15.90
N MET A 317 9.40 -7.69 -15.79
CA MET A 317 9.31 -6.64 -16.80
C MET A 317 9.79 -7.19 -18.17
N PRO A 318 9.00 -7.05 -19.24
CA PRO A 318 9.39 -7.46 -20.58
C PRO A 318 10.70 -6.81 -21.05
N ASP A 319 11.53 -7.58 -21.76
CA ASP A 319 12.85 -7.13 -22.23
C ASP A 319 12.77 -5.92 -23.16
N ASP A 320 11.73 -5.82 -24.00
CA ASP A 320 11.54 -4.67 -24.89
C ASP A 320 11.30 -3.35 -24.13
N LEU A 321 10.67 -3.42 -22.95
CA LEU A 321 10.48 -2.26 -22.07
C LEU A 321 11.76 -1.94 -21.31
N LEU A 322 12.50 -2.96 -20.87
CA LEU A 322 13.80 -2.78 -20.25
C LEU A 322 14.81 -2.15 -21.22
N ASP A 323 14.81 -2.57 -22.48
CA ASP A 323 15.67 -2.01 -23.52
C ASP A 323 15.36 -0.55 -23.83
N ARG A 324 14.09 -0.12 -23.66
CA ARG A 324 13.74 1.31 -23.71
C ARG A 324 14.36 2.07 -22.54
N LEU A 325 14.28 1.54 -21.32
CA LEU A 325 14.90 2.16 -20.14
C LEU A 325 16.43 2.21 -20.23
N LYS A 326 17.06 1.21 -20.85
CA LYS A 326 18.52 1.18 -21.12
C LYS A 326 19.01 2.31 -22.03
N ARG A 327 18.13 2.87 -22.87
CA ARG A 327 18.44 3.91 -23.88
C ARG A 327 18.17 5.33 -23.40
N VAL A 328 17.79 5.50 -22.14
CA VAL A 328 17.56 6.82 -21.54
C VAL A 328 18.88 7.61 -21.47
N ASP A 329 18.85 8.86 -21.91
CA ASP A 329 20.05 9.70 -22.01
C ASP A 329 20.63 10.04 -20.62
N SER A 330 19.75 10.28 -19.65
CA SER A 330 20.14 10.60 -18.27
C SER A 330 20.93 9.45 -17.63
N VAL A 331 22.19 9.72 -17.30
CA VAL A 331 23.05 8.76 -16.58
C VAL A 331 22.46 8.39 -15.21
N TRP A 332 21.73 9.31 -14.57
CA TRP A 332 21.10 9.09 -13.28
C TRP A 332 19.90 8.15 -13.36
N GLU A 333 19.07 8.29 -14.39
CA GLU A 333 17.95 7.37 -14.64
C GLU A 333 18.49 5.97 -15.02
N ARG A 334 19.56 5.91 -15.83
CA ARG A 334 20.27 4.65 -16.10
C ARG A 334 20.87 4.03 -14.84
N ALA A 335 21.26 4.83 -13.86
CA ALA A 335 21.76 4.34 -12.58
C ALA A 335 20.65 3.68 -11.75
N PHE A 336 19.42 4.19 -11.77
CA PHE A 336 18.26 3.48 -11.18
C PHE A 336 17.98 2.16 -11.89
N VAL A 337 18.07 2.12 -13.22
CA VAL A 337 17.92 0.89 -14.02
C VAL A 337 18.98 -0.14 -13.60
N TYR A 338 20.25 0.29 -13.52
CA TYR A 338 21.36 -0.55 -13.09
C TYR A 338 21.17 -1.15 -11.68
N VAL A 339 20.79 -0.31 -10.73
CA VAL A 339 20.57 -0.70 -9.34
C VAL A 339 19.35 -1.63 -9.20
N THR A 340 18.30 -1.40 -9.97
CA THR A 340 17.04 -2.16 -9.89
C THR A 340 17.16 -3.56 -10.50
N PHE A 341 17.73 -3.65 -11.70
CA PHE A 341 17.72 -4.89 -12.50
C PHE A 341 19.01 -5.69 -12.39
N GLY A 342 20.10 -5.07 -11.95
CA GLY A 342 21.39 -5.72 -11.77
C GLY A 342 22.04 -6.19 -13.07
N GLU A 343 23.26 -6.73 -12.94
CA GLU A 343 24.10 -7.10 -14.09
C GLU A 343 23.53 -8.31 -14.86
N VAL A 344 22.92 -9.26 -14.16
CA VAL A 344 22.36 -10.49 -14.75
C VAL A 344 21.32 -10.18 -15.82
N ARG A 345 20.44 -9.21 -15.56
CA ARG A 345 19.33 -8.87 -16.45
C ARG A 345 19.70 -7.81 -17.49
N LEU A 346 20.69 -6.97 -17.20
CA LEU A 346 21.10 -5.88 -18.10
C LEU A 346 22.18 -6.30 -19.10
N GLY A 347 22.95 -7.34 -18.76
CA GLY A 347 24.07 -7.82 -19.54
C GLY A 347 25.35 -7.02 -19.26
N ARG A 348 26.47 -7.74 -19.13
CA ARG A 348 27.78 -7.19 -18.75
C ARG A 348 28.24 -6.02 -19.62
N ALA A 349 28.08 -6.12 -20.94
CA ALA A 349 28.50 -5.08 -21.87
C ALA A 349 27.78 -3.73 -21.64
N TRP A 350 26.48 -3.77 -21.34
CA TRP A 350 25.74 -2.55 -21.02
C TRP A 350 26.18 -1.98 -19.66
N CYS A 351 26.37 -2.84 -18.67
CA CYS A 351 26.85 -2.44 -17.34
C CYS A 351 28.23 -1.79 -17.38
N ASP A 352 29.18 -2.37 -18.12
CA ASP A 352 30.53 -1.83 -18.24
C ASP A 352 30.52 -0.44 -18.89
N ARG A 353 29.74 -0.27 -19.97
CA ARG A 353 29.54 1.04 -20.62
C ARG A 353 28.88 2.04 -19.67
N PHE A 354 27.80 1.66 -18.99
CA PHE A 354 27.12 2.52 -18.03
C PHE A 354 28.06 2.94 -16.88
N LEU A 355 28.84 2.03 -16.31
CA LEU A 355 29.77 2.35 -15.23
C LEU A 355 30.91 3.25 -15.72
N ALA A 356 31.33 3.15 -16.98
CA ALA A 356 32.27 4.10 -17.59
C ALA A 356 31.64 5.50 -17.74
N ASP A 357 30.42 5.58 -18.28
CA ASP A 357 29.65 6.83 -18.39
C ASP A 357 29.44 7.48 -17.02
N LEU A 358 29.09 6.68 -16.01
CA LEU A 358 28.89 7.15 -14.63
C LEU A 358 30.18 7.69 -14.03
N ARG A 359 31.33 7.00 -14.21
CA ARG A 359 32.63 7.50 -13.76
C ARG A 359 33.00 8.81 -14.47
N ALA A 360 32.71 8.92 -15.75
CA ALA A 360 32.95 10.14 -16.51
C ALA A 360 32.08 11.31 -16.02
N ALA A 361 30.80 11.05 -15.71
CA ALA A 361 29.87 12.03 -15.16
C ALA A 361 30.21 12.43 -13.72
N ALA A 362 30.72 11.49 -12.91
CA ALA A 362 31.12 11.74 -11.54
C ALA A 362 32.52 12.37 -11.42
N ARG A 363 33.30 12.45 -12.50
CA ARG A 363 34.65 13.01 -12.47
C ARG A 363 34.55 14.52 -12.19
N PRO A 364 35.35 15.07 -11.26
CA PRO A 364 35.34 16.50 -11.02
C PRO A 364 35.95 17.20 -12.23
N GLU A 365 35.36 18.31 -12.63
CA GLU A 365 35.91 19.11 -13.71
C GLU A 365 37.15 19.86 -13.23
N PRO A 366 38.23 19.90 -14.05
CA PRO A 366 39.40 20.69 -13.71
C PRO A 366 39.02 22.17 -13.49
N PRO A 367 39.56 22.83 -12.46
CA PRO A 367 39.29 24.25 -12.19
C PRO A 367 39.56 25.16 -13.39
N GLU A 368 40.59 24.85 -14.18
CA GLU A 368 40.96 25.55 -15.40
C GLU A 368 39.86 25.48 -16.47
N THR A 369 39.25 24.31 -16.63
CA THR A 369 38.13 24.10 -17.56
C THR A 369 36.91 24.90 -17.13
N MET A 370 36.59 24.89 -15.83
CA MET A 370 35.46 25.64 -15.29
C MET A 370 35.68 27.16 -15.38
N ALA A 371 36.90 27.62 -15.11
CA ALA A 371 37.28 29.02 -15.28
C ALA A 371 37.13 29.47 -16.75
N ARG A 372 37.53 28.63 -17.69
CA ARG A 372 37.34 28.89 -19.13
C ARG A 372 35.86 28.99 -19.51
N TRP A 373 35.00 28.09 -19.02
CA TRP A 373 33.56 28.19 -19.28
C TRP A 373 32.94 29.44 -18.65
N LEU A 374 33.37 29.84 -17.44
CA LEU A 374 32.94 31.09 -16.85
C LEU A 374 33.36 32.31 -17.69
N ALA A 375 34.59 32.33 -18.21
CA ALA A 375 35.04 33.38 -19.11
C ALA A 375 34.19 33.42 -20.39
N GLN A 376 33.80 32.26 -20.92
CA GLN A 376 32.91 32.15 -22.07
C GLN A 376 31.47 32.62 -21.80
N LEU A 377 31.01 32.67 -20.53
CA LEU A 377 29.72 33.28 -20.20
C LEU A 377 29.71 34.81 -20.41
N ASP A 378 30.89 35.45 -20.41
CA ASP A 378 31.09 36.89 -20.65
C ASP A 378 31.59 37.18 -22.07
N ALA A 379 31.71 36.17 -22.94
CA ALA A 379 32.19 36.35 -24.30
C ALA A 379 31.25 37.28 -25.09
N ASP A 380 31.79 38.11 -25.99
CA ASP A 380 30.97 38.98 -26.85
C ASP A 380 30.09 38.17 -27.82
N ASP A 381 30.58 37.01 -28.27
CA ASP A 381 29.87 36.08 -29.15
C ASP A 381 28.74 35.34 -28.41
N TYR A 382 27.52 35.48 -28.93
CA TYR A 382 26.34 34.78 -28.42
C TYR A 382 26.48 33.25 -28.45
N LEU A 383 27.10 32.68 -29.49
CA LEU A 383 27.22 31.23 -29.65
C LEU A 383 28.13 30.63 -28.57
N GLU A 384 29.21 31.33 -28.21
CA GLU A 384 30.12 30.90 -27.13
C GLU A 384 29.43 30.95 -25.77
N ARG A 385 28.68 32.03 -25.49
CA ARG A 385 27.90 32.16 -24.25
C ARG A 385 26.85 31.07 -24.11
N GLU A 386 26.12 30.78 -25.19
CA GLU A 386 25.07 29.77 -25.19
C GLU A 386 25.64 28.36 -25.03
N LYS A 387 26.75 28.06 -25.72
CA LYS A 387 27.48 26.79 -25.57
C LYS A 387 28.01 26.60 -24.15
N ALA A 388 28.57 27.63 -23.53
CA ALA A 388 29.02 27.59 -22.14
C ALA A 388 27.83 27.37 -21.18
N SER A 389 26.72 28.07 -21.41
CA SER A 389 25.48 27.91 -20.63
C SER A 389 24.95 26.47 -20.72
N GLN A 390 24.88 25.90 -21.93
CA GLN A 390 24.46 24.51 -22.14
C GLN A 390 25.43 23.51 -21.47
N THR A 391 26.73 23.79 -21.52
CA THR A 391 27.76 22.96 -20.88
C THR A 391 27.59 22.97 -19.35
N PHE A 392 27.34 24.14 -18.76
CA PHE A 392 27.03 24.25 -17.33
C PHE A 392 25.72 23.55 -16.96
N VAL A 393 24.67 23.64 -17.78
CA VAL A 393 23.42 22.90 -17.54
C VAL A 393 23.65 21.40 -17.55
N ALA A 394 24.41 20.88 -18.53
CA ALA A 394 24.71 19.46 -18.65
C ALA A 394 25.57 18.92 -17.48
N ARG A 395 26.27 19.82 -16.76
CA ARG A 395 27.20 19.49 -15.67
C ARG A 395 26.88 20.22 -14.37
N LEU A 396 25.63 20.65 -14.20
CA LEU A 396 25.24 21.58 -13.15
C LEU A 396 25.56 21.01 -11.76
N ASP A 397 25.38 19.71 -11.57
CA ASP A 397 25.64 19.02 -10.30
C ASP A 397 27.12 19.12 -9.86
N VAL A 398 28.04 19.01 -10.82
CA VAL A 398 29.49 19.05 -10.58
C VAL A 398 29.95 20.50 -10.42
N CYS A 399 29.35 21.42 -11.17
CA CYS A 399 29.77 22.82 -11.22
C CYS A 399 29.04 23.73 -10.22
N ARG A 400 27.97 23.28 -9.53
CA ARG A 400 27.12 24.13 -8.69
C ARG A 400 27.89 24.91 -7.63
N ALA A 401 28.74 24.25 -6.84
CA ALA A 401 29.54 24.93 -5.82
C ALA A 401 30.50 25.98 -6.42
N TYR A 402 31.04 25.70 -7.60
CA TYR A 402 31.90 26.63 -8.32
C TYR A 402 31.10 27.83 -8.87
N LEU A 403 29.89 27.59 -9.38
CA LEU A 403 28.96 28.64 -9.82
C LEU A 403 28.49 29.52 -8.66
N GLU A 404 28.19 28.94 -7.49
CA GLU A 404 27.84 29.70 -6.26
C GLU A 404 28.99 30.61 -5.82
N ALA A 405 30.23 30.12 -5.83
CA ALA A 405 31.41 30.93 -5.54
C ALA A 405 31.65 32.02 -6.61
N ALA A 406 31.42 31.70 -7.88
CA ALA A 406 31.54 32.63 -8.99
C ALA A 406 30.47 33.73 -8.95
N GLU A 407 29.24 33.43 -8.56
CA GLU A 407 28.15 34.40 -8.43
C GLU A 407 28.51 35.55 -7.46
N GLN A 408 29.23 35.21 -6.39
CA GLN A 408 29.65 36.15 -5.35
C GLN A 408 30.78 37.07 -5.82
N THR A 409 31.61 36.59 -6.75
CA THR A 409 32.84 37.27 -7.19
C THR A 409 32.73 37.89 -8.59
N ALA A 410 31.69 37.55 -9.36
CA ALA A 410 31.46 38.06 -10.70
C ALA A 410 31.25 39.59 -10.73
N ARG A 411 32.07 40.29 -11.51
CA ARG A 411 31.99 41.75 -11.71
C ARG A 411 30.99 42.15 -12.80
N SER A 412 30.82 41.32 -13.84
CA SER A 412 29.90 41.56 -14.96
C SER A 412 28.43 41.29 -14.52
N PRO A 413 27.51 42.27 -14.65
CA PRO A 413 26.10 42.08 -14.32
C PRO A 413 25.42 40.96 -15.15
N GLU A 414 25.81 40.81 -16.41
CA GLU A 414 25.29 39.78 -17.33
C GLU A 414 25.72 38.38 -16.88
N VAL A 415 27.00 38.19 -16.58
CA VAL A 415 27.52 36.91 -16.05
C VAL A 415 26.82 36.54 -14.76
N LYS A 416 26.64 37.51 -13.85
CA LYS A 416 25.93 37.29 -12.58
C LYS A 416 24.48 36.89 -12.80
N TRP A 417 23.79 37.53 -13.76
CA TRP A 417 22.42 37.14 -14.13
C TRP A 417 22.37 35.73 -14.72
N ARG A 418 23.28 35.37 -15.65
CA ARG A 418 23.35 34.02 -16.22
C ARG A 418 23.65 32.95 -15.20
N ILE A 419 24.60 33.19 -14.28
CA ILE A 419 24.90 32.27 -13.19
C ILE A 419 23.65 32.05 -12.33
N LYS A 420 22.91 33.12 -11.98
CA LYS A 420 21.64 32.99 -11.27
C LYS A 420 20.61 32.17 -12.04
N GLU A 421 20.46 32.40 -13.35
CA GLU A 421 19.57 31.60 -14.19
C GLU A 421 19.99 30.12 -14.25
N LEU A 422 21.29 29.83 -14.31
CA LEU A 422 21.83 28.48 -14.24
C LEU A 422 21.56 27.83 -12.89
N LEU A 423 21.73 28.57 -11.78
CA LEU A 423 21.49 28.07 -10.42
C LEU A 423 20.00 27.88 -10.08
N LYS A 424 19.10 28.63 -10.75
CA LYS A 424 17.65 28.42 -10.68
C LYS A 424 17.22 27.10 -11.32
N LYS A 425 17.98 26.59 -12.30
CA LYS A 425 17.71 25.27 -12.85
C LYS A 425 17.96 24.24 -11.75
N PRO A 426 17.02 23.32 -11.49
CA PRO A 426 17.25 22.28 -10.50
C PRO A 426 18.51 21.50 -10.92
N ALA A 427 19.40 21.25 -9.95
CA ALA A 427 20.38 20.16 -10.08
C ALA A 427 19.64 18.90 -10.55
N ALA A 428 20.29 18.00 -11.28
CA ALA A 428 19.62 16.84 -11.84
C ALA A 428 18.83 16.18 -10.70
N PRO A 429 17.49 16.24 -10.73
CA PRO A 429 16.70 16.23 -9.49
C PRO A 429 16.71 14.82 -8.85
N PHE A 430 17.29 13.87 -9.58
CA PHE A 430 17.56 12.50 -9.19
C PHE A 430 18.73 12.34 -8.22
N GLN A 431 19.74 13.21 -8.15
CA GLN A 431 20.98 12.89 -7.44
C GLN A 431 20.79 12.66 -5.92
N GLU A 432 20.16 13.58 -5.19
CA GLU A 432 19.99 13.45 -3.73
C GLU A 432 19.03 12.32 -3.35
N GLU A 433 17.92 12.18 -4.07
CA GLU A 433 16.98 11.08 -3.84
C GLU A 433 17.55 9.71 -4.22
N PHE A 434 18.37 9.66 -5.28
CA PHE A 434 19.08 8.46 -5.70
C PHE A 434 20.10 8.05 -4.65
N LEU A 435 20.88 9.00 -4.11
CA LEU A 435 21.79 8.74 -3.00
C LEU A 435 21.05 8.18 -1.78
N GLY A 436 19.91 8.78 -1.42
CA GLY A 436 19.04 8.26 -0.35
C GLY A 436 18.45 6.87 -0.64
N THR A 437 18.37 6.46 -1.91
CA THR A 437 17.92 5.13 -2.33
C THR A 437 19.06 4.10 -2.30
N ILE A 438 20.23 4.45 -2.84
CA ILE A 438 21.45 3.62 -2.77
C ILE A 438 21.82 3.32 -1.31
N GLN A 439 21.73 4.30 -0.41
CA GLN A 439 22.07 4.08 1.00
C GLN A 439 21.22 3.01 1.69
N ARG A 440 19.99 2.81 1.23
CA ARG A 440 19.07 1.80 1.78
C ARG A 440 19.19 0.47 1.04
N ASP A 441 20.05 0.41 0.03
CA ASP A 441 20.21 -0.70 -0.88
C ASP A 441 21.53 -1.43 -0.62
N ASN A 442 21.44 -2.66 -0.12
CA ASN A 442 22.59 -3.52 0.14
C ASN A 442 23.04 -4.34 -1.09
N SER A 443 22.49 -4.08 -2.28
CA SER A 443 22.85 -4.81 -3.49
C SER A 443 24.28 -4.49 -3.94
N PRO A 444 24.98 -5.45 -4.58
CA PRO A 444 26.30 -5.20 -5.17
C PRO A 444 26.29 -4.09 -6.23
N ALA A 445 25.15 -3.89 -6.93
CA ALA A 445 24.97 -2.81 -7.89
C ALA A 445 24.97 -1.44 -7.20
N ALA A 446 24.17 -1.29 -6.14
CA ALA A 446 24.14 -0.08 -5.33
C ALA A 446 25.50 0.24 -4.70
N ALA A 447 26.19 -0.76 -4.14
CA ALA A 447 27.53 -0.59 -3.61
C ALA A 447 28.53 -0.08 -4.67
N ARG A 448 28.51 -0.65 -5.88
CA ARG A 448 29.36 -0.20 -7.01
C ARG A 448 29.10 1.25 -7.41
N VAL A 449 27.83 1.63 -7.54
CA VAL A 449 27.46 3.02 -7.83
C VAL A 449 27.88 3.95 -6.69
N GLY A 450 27.59 3.58 -5.44
CA GLY A 450 27.98 4.34 -4.26
C GLY A 450 29.49 4.59 -4.19
N MET A 451 30.32 3.59 -4.52
CA MET A 451 31.78 3.77 -4.59
C MET A 451 32.20 4.76 -5.67
N ILE A 452 31.64 4.65 -6.89
CA ILE A 452 31.98 5.56 -8.01
C ILE A 452 31.63 7.01 -7.65
N LEU A 453 30.43 7.23 -7.09
CA LEU A 453 29.99 8.55 -6.68
C LEU A 453 30.82 9.11 -5.51
N SER A 454 31.33 8.23 -4.64
CA SER A 454 32.18 8.64 -3.51
C SER A 454 33.62 8.96 -3.93
N ALA A 455 34.12 8.37 -5.01
CA ALA A 455 35.48 8.57 -5.52
C ALA A 455 35.66 9.85 -6.37
N GLY A 456 34.56 10.49 -6.79
CA GLY A 456 34.55 11.53 -7.82
C GLY A 456 34.66 13.00 -7.39
N GLY A 457 34.98 13.37 -6.13
CA GLY A 457 34.93 14.80 -5.75
C GLY A 457 35.98 15.28 -4.75
N THR A 458 36.51 16.49 -4.99
CA THR A 458 37.33 17.32 -4.07
C THR A 458 36.55 18.50 -3.46
N GLY A 459 35.24 18.62 -3.70
CA GLY A 459 34.31 19.35 -2.80
C GLY A 459 33.86 18.45 -1.65
N PRO A 460 32.99 18.89 -0.70
CA PRO A 460 32.49 17.99 0.33
C PRO A 460 31.91 16.77 -0.36
N THR A 461 32.66 15.68 -0.27
CA THR A 461 32.49 14.45 -1.04
C THR A 461 31.07 13.97 -0.87
N VAL A 462 30.55 13.21 -1.84
CA VAL A 462 29.33 12.41 -1.58
C VAL A 462 29.51 11.67 -0.25
N ALA A 463 30.69 11.12 0.03
CA ALA A 463 31.04 10.55 1.34
C ALA A 463 30.91 11.52 2.54
N GLU A 464 31.31 12.79 2.45
CA GLU A 464 31.17 13.81 3.51
C GLU A 464 29.72 14.30 3.67
N ARG A 465 28.96 14.45 2.58
CA ARG A 465 27.51 14.71 2.63
C ARG A 465 26.78 13.51 3.25
N LEU A 466 27.16 12.29 2.88
CA LEU A 466 26.63 11.05 3.45
C LEU A 466 27.04 10.91 4.93
N LYS A 467 28.26 11.32 5.33
CA LYS A 467 28.71 11.37 6.74
C LYS A 467 27.94 12.40 7.55
N ALA A 468 27.69 13.58 6.99
CA ALA A 468 26.93 14.65 7.64
C ALA A 468 25.47 14.24 7.88
N ILE A 469 24.83 13.61 6.89
CA ILE A 469 23.47 13.07 7.02
C ILE A 469 23.42 11.94 8.06
N ARG A 470 24.42 11.05 8.07
CA ARG A 470 24.52 9.97 9.07
C ARG A 470 24.70 10.52 10.49
N ARG A 471 25.57 11.52 10.68
CA ARG A 471 25.73 12.21 11.97
C ARG A 471 24.44 12.89 12.42
N GLY A 472 23.74 13.61 11.54
CA GLY A 472 22.46 14.24 11.89
C GLY A 472 21.37 13.24 12.28
N ARG A 473 21.41 12.01 11.74
CA ARG A 473 20.49 10.93 12.13
C ARG A 473 20.86 10.29 13.46
N GLU A 474 22.14 10.05 13.69
CA GLU A 474 22.66 9.58 14.99
C GLU A 474 22.40 10.60 16.11
N GLU A 475 22.49 11.91 15.79
CA GLU A 475 22.11 13.00 16.69
C GLU A 475 20.60 13.03 16.94
N ALA A 476 19.77 12.93 15.91
CA ALA A 476 18.31 12.87 16.06
C ALA A 476 17.84 11.62 16.85
N GLU A 477 18.55 10.50 16.74
CA GLU A 477 18.29 9.29 17.54
C GLU A 477 18.76 9.44 18.99
N ARG A 478 19.88 10.15 19.23
CA ARG A 478 20.31 10.52 20.60
C ARG A 478 19.34 11.51 21.26
N GLU A 479 18.85 12.50 20.52
CA GLU A 479 17.87 13.49 20.99
C GLU A 479 16.50 12.88 21.27
N ARG A 480 16.12 11.82 20.54
CA ARG A 480 14.91 11.03 20.85
C ARG A 480 15.00 10.28 22.18
N GLY A 481 16.20 10.19 22.75
CA GLY A 481 16.47 9.44 23.98
C GLY A 481 16.23 7.94 23.81
N PRO A 482 16.72 7.10 24.74
CA PRO A 482 16.28 5.71 24.78
C PRO A 482 14.76 5.73 24.91
N VAL A 483 14.06 5.10 23.96
CA VAL A 483 12.65 4.75 24.13
C VAL A 483 12.59 4.06 25.49
N ARG A 484 12.03 4.75 26.49
CA ARG A 484 11.81 4.16 27.81
C ARG A 484 10.97 2.93 27.56
N GLU A 485 11.60 1.76 27.55
CA GLU A 485 10.93 0.50 27.72
C GLU A 485 10.02 0.70 28.91
N GLY A 486 8.70 0.65 28.64
CA GLY A 486 7.69 0.93 29.64
C GLY A 486 8.01 0.07 30.86
N ARG A 487 8.28 0.75 31.98
CA ARG A 487 8.27 0.14 33.30
C ARG A 487 7.07 -0.78 33.35
N GLN A 488 7.30 -2.09 33.40
CA GLN A 488 6.29 -3.01 33.87
C GLN A 488 5.84 -2.50 35.25
N PRO A 489 4.55 -2.23 35.47
CA PRO A 489 4.08 -1.87 36.80
C PRO A 489 4.38 -3.04 37.72
N GLY A 490 5.19 -2.76 38.74
CA GLY A 490 5.56 -3.72 39.77
C GLY A 490 4.30 -4.32 40.39
N VAL A 491 4.17 -5.64 40.29
CA VAL A 491 3.21 -6.41 41.05
C VAL A 491 3.59 -6.27 42.52
N PHE A 492 2.83 -5.44 43.23
CA PHE A 492 2.73 -5.47 44.68
C PHE A 492 2.18 -6.83 45.10
N GLY A 493 2.93 -7.56 45.90
CA GLY A 493 2.52 -8.85 46.46
C GLY A 493 3.23 -9.10 47.79
N GLY A 494 2.84 -8.34 48.82
CA GLY A 494 3.23 -8.60 50.19
C GLY A 494 2.32 -9.64 50.85
N SER A 495 2.93 -10.71 51.34
CA SER A 495 2.75 -11.32 52.69
C SER A 495 1.35 -11.55 53.27
N ARG A 496 0.95 -12.83 53.44
CA ARG A 496 0.86 -13.62 54.70
C ARG A 496 -0.24 -14.68 54.68
N GLY A 497 0.07 -15.86 55.25
CA GLY A 497 -0.90 -16.71 55.94
C GLY A 497 -0.83 -18.22 55.61
N GLY A 498 -0.10 -19.01 56.42
CA GLY A 498 -0.40 -20.44 56.62
C GLY A 498 -1.60 -20.57 57.57
N ARG A 499 -2.66 -21.29 57.17
CA ARG A 499 -3.06 -22.66 57.59
C ARG A 499 -3.42 -22.82 59.07
N PRO A 500 -4.35 -23.76 59.35
CA PRO A 500 -5.80 -23.65 59.21
C PRO A 500 -6.45 -22.73 60.25
#